data_AF-A0A1Q7P131-F1
#
_entry.id   AF-A0A1Q7P131-F1
#
_cell.length_a   1.000
_cell.length_b   1.000
_cell.length_c   1.000
_cell.angle_alpha   90.00
_cell.angle_beta   90.00
_cell.angle_gamma   90.00
#
_symmetry.space_group_name_H-M   'P 1'
#
loop_
_entity.id
_entity.type
_entity.pdbx_description
1 polymer ?
#
loop_
_entity_poly.entity_id
_entity_poly.type
_entity_poly.pdbx_seq_one_letter_code
_entity_poly.pdbx_strand_id
1 'polypeptide(L)'
;MVEHLRGLALQTFEDHLGNHQAVITSEEARILAIPRGSLTDTEMDEMRSHVVHTWEFLKRIPWTKEFRRIPEIARAHHEKLDGSGYPLGMKAPDIPLQSKIMAIADIYDALTAADRPYKKAVPLEQALDILDGERRMGTLDGELFDLFVTARIFDRTRPR
;
A
#
# COMPACT_ATOMS: atom_id res chain seq x y z
N MET A 1 -24.72 -1.59 -9.23
CA MET A 1 -23.51 -1.69 -10.08
C MET A 1 -23.07 -3.15 -10.28
N VAL A 2 -22.73 -3.89 -9.22
CA VAL A 2 -22.30 -5.30 -9.34
C VAL A 2 -23.35 -6.20 -10.01
N GLU A 3 -24.63 -6.06 -9.64
CA GLU A 3 -25.72 -6.81 -10.28
C GLU A 3 -25.90 -6.46 -11.76
N HIS A 4 -25.64 -5.20 -12.14
CA HIS A 4 -25.69 -4.77 -13.53
C HIS A 4 -24.56 -5.40 -14.34
N LEU A 5 -23.33 -5.43 -13.81
CA LEU A 5 -22.19 -6.11 -14.44
C LEU A 5 -22.44 -7.62 -14.59
N ARG A 6 -23.04 -8.27 -13.58
CA ARG A 6 -23.47 -9.67 -13.70
C ARG A 6 -24.52 -9.87 -14.80
N GLY A 7 -25.47 -8.94 -14.93
CA GLY A 7 -26.45 -8.95 -16.01
C GLY A 7 -25.80 -8.86 -17.39
N LEU A 8 -24.79 -8.00 -17.55
CA LEU A 8 -24.02 -7.88 -18.80
C LEU A 8 -23.22 -9.14 -19.13
N ALA A 9 -22.65 -9.81 -18.12
CA ALA A 9 -21.92 -11.07 -18.33
C ALA A 9 -22.80 -12.23 -18.81
N LEU A 10 -24.12 -12.12 -18.64
CA LEU A 10 -25.11 -13.09 -19.14
C LEU A 10 -25.64 -12.72 -20.54
N GLN A 11 -25.37 -11.52 -21.03
CA GLN A 11 -25.76 -11.10 -22.37
C GLN A 11 -24.72 -11.59 -23.37
N THR A 12 -25.19 -12.01 -24.54
CA THR A 12 -24.35 -12.42 -25.65
C THR A 12 -24.68 -11.62 -26.90
N PHE A 13 -23.70 -11.48 -27.78
CA PHE A 13 -23.86 -10.93 -29.12
C PHE A 13 -23.22 -11.86 -30.14
N GLU A 14 -23.64 -11.75 -31.40
CA GLU A 14 -23.05 -12.49 -32.51
C GLU A 14 -21.96 -11.62 -33.16
N ASP A 15 -20.75 -12.17 -33.28
CA ASP A 15 -19.64 -11.49 -33.95
C ASP A 15 -19.76 -11.56 -35.49
N HIS A 16 -18.86 -10.88 -36.20
CA HIS A 16 -18.84 -10.86 -37.67
C HIS A 16 -18.57 -12.22 -38.34
N LEU A 17 -18.21 -13.24 -37.56
CA LEU A 17 -17.98 -14.62 -38.01
C LEU A 17 -19.14 -15.55 -37.64
N GLY A 18 -20.19 -15.03 -37.00
CA GLY A 18 -21.35 -15.80 -36.55
C GLY A 18 -21.16 -16.49 -35.20
N ASN A 19 -20.10 -16.20 -34.44
CA ASN A 19 -19.90 -16.79 -33.12
C ASN A 19 -20.64 -15.98 -32.06
N HIS A 20 -21.28 -16.67 -31.11
CA HIS A 20 -21.85 -16.02 -29.94
C HIS A 20 -20.77 -15.78 -28.88
N GLN A 21 -20.58 -14.52 -28.52
CA GLN A 21 -19.66 -14.10 -27.46
C GLN A 21 -20.42 -13.38 -26.36
N ALA A 22 -19.95 -13.49 -25.12
CA ALA A 22 -20.48 -12.68 -24.03
C ALA A 22 -20.11 -11.21 -24.24
N VAL A 23 -21.01 -10.29 -23.84
CA VAL A 23 -20.76 -8.83 -23.94
C VAL A 23 -19.57 -8.43 -23.07
N ILE A 24 -19.45 -9.05 -21.90
CA ILE A 24 -18.25 -9.07 -21.07
C ILE A 24 -18.09 -10.47 -20.49
N THR A 25 -16.87 -10.91 -20.27
CA THR A 25 -16.58 -12.17 -19.59
C THR A 25 -16.91 -12.08 -18.11
N SER A 26 -17.14 -13.23 -17.47
CA SER A 26 -17.31 -13.30 -16.01
C SER A 26 -16.11 -12.73 -15.24
N GLU A 27 -14.92 -12.84 -15.82
CA GLU A 27 -13.68 -12.31 -15.25
C GLU A 27 -13.61 -10.78 -15.35
N GLU A 28 -13.94 -10.21 -16.51
CA GLU A 28 -14.04 -8.75 -16.68
C GLU A 28 -15.11 -8.17 -15.76
N ALA A 29 -16.26 -8.83 -15.63
CA ALA A 29 -17.31 -8.39 -14.70
C ALA A 29 -16.84 -8.38 -13.23
N ARG A 30 -15.98 -9.35 -12.85
CA ARG A 30 -15.35 -9.42 -11.51
C ARG A 30 -14.35 -8.28 -11.31
N ILE A 31 -13.47 -8.03 -12.28
CA ILE A 31 -12.47 -6.96 -12.24
C ILE A 31 -13.15 -5.58 -12.20
N LEU A 32 -14.14 -5.36 -13.05
CA LEU A 32 -14.91 -4.10 -13.10
C LEU A 32 -15.75 -3.85 -11.84
N ALA A 33 -15.98 -4.88 -11.02
CA ALA A 33 -16.69 -4.77 -9.75
C ALA A 33 -15.79 -4.39 -8.57
N ILE A 34 -14.47 -4.23 -8.77
CA ILE A 34 -13.53 -3.81 -7.71
C ILE A 34 -13.94 -2.44 -7.16
N PRO A 35 -14.23 -2.31 -5.85
CA PRO A 35 -14.80 -1.09 -5.28
C PRO A 35 -13.76 0.03 -5.06
N ARG A 36 -12.48 -0.33 -4.90
CA ARG A 36 -11.37 0.62 -4.67
C ARG A 36 -10.09 0.10 -5.29
N GLY A 37 -9.35 1.00 -5.92
CA GLY A 37 -8.12 0.64 -6.63
C GLY A 37 -8.42 -0.05 -7.97
N SER A 38 -7.40 -0.70 -8.52
CA SER A 38 -7.45 -1.35 -9.83
C SER A 38 -6.91 -2.78 -9.81
N LEU A 39 -6.58 -3.30 -8.63
CA LEU A 39 -5.93 -4.60 -8.48
C LEU A 39 -6.96 -5.60 -7.95
N THR A 40 -6.97 -6.77 -8.56
CA THR A 40 -7.64 -7.96 -8.04
C THR A 40 -6.96 -8.45 -6.76
N ASP A 41 -7.62 -9.33 -6.01
CA ASP A 41 -7.03 -9.90 -4.79
C ASP A 41 -5.68 -10.59 -5.06
N THR A 42 -5.56 -11.35 -6.16
CA THR A 42 -4.31 -11.99 -6.57
C THR A 42 -3.21 -10.97 -6.89
N GLU A 43 -3.55 -9.90 -7.61
CA GLU A 43 -2.58 -8.84 -7.92
C GLU A 43 -2.18 -8.04 -6.67
N MET A 44 -3.11 -7.85 -5.73
CA MET A 44 -2.82 -7.25 -4.42
C MET A 44 -1.86 -8.12 -3.61
N ASP A 45 -2.05 -9.44 -3.62
CA ASP A 45 -1.15 -10.38 -2.94
C ASP A 45 0.25 -10.37 -3.58
N GLU A 46 0.33 -10.36 -4.91
CA GLU A 46 1.61 -10.21 -5.62
C GLU A 46 2.28 -8.88 -5.32
N MET A 47 1.53 -7.77 -5.30
CA MET A 47 2.07 -6.46 -4.92
C MET A 47 2.60 -6.49 -3.47
N ARG A 48 1.88 -7.10 -2.54
CA ARG A 48 2.31 -7.24 -1.14
C ARG A 48 3.55 -8.12 -0.99
N SER A 49 3.81 -9.04 -1.91
CA SER A 49 4.97 -9.94 -1.87
C SER A 49 6.32 -9.19 -1.88
N HIS A 50 6.36 -7.94 -2.35
CA HIS A 50 7.60 -7.15 -2.46
C HIS A 50 8.37 -7.04 -1.14
N VAL A 51 7.70 -7.01 0.01
CA VAL A 51 8.38 -6.97 1.33
C VAL A 51 9.08 -8.29 1.64
N VAL A 52 8.48 -9.41 1.23
CA VAL A 52 9.05 -10.74 1.40
C VAL A 52 10.22 -10.92 0.44
N HIS A 53 10.07 -10.53 -0.82
CA HIS A 53 11.15 -10.51 -1.79
C HIS A 53 12.32 -9.64 -1.32
N THR A 54 12.03 -8.42 -0.83
CA THR A 54 13.04 -7.51 -0.25
C THR A 54 13.78 -8.18 0.90
N TRP A 55 13.08 -8.82 1.83
CA TRP A 55 13.71 -9.55 2.92
C TRP A 55 14.61 -10.70 2.42
N GLU A 56 14.13 -11.49 1.45
CA GLU A 56 14.89 -12.59 0.83
C GLU A 56 16.16 -12.13 0.12
N PHE A 57 16.14 -10.95 -0.49
CA PHE A 57 17.34 -10.33 -1.06
C PHE A 57 18.28 -9.82 0.03
N LEU A 58 17.77 -9.01 0.96
CA LEU A 58 18.60 -8.36 1.98
C LEU A 58 19.23 -9.37 2.94
N LYS A 59 18.59 -10.50 3.24
CA LYS A 59 19.17 -11.52 4.15
C LYS A 59 20.40 -12.22 3.57
N ARG A 60 20.64 -12.13 2.26
CA ARG A 60 21.82 -12.71 1.58
C ARG A 60 23.05 -11.81 1.66
N ILE A 61 22.88 -10.55 2.04
CA ILE A 61 23.98 -9.59 2.17
C ILE A 61 24.71 -9.85 3.49
N PRO A 62 26.06 -9.92 3.49
CA PRO A 62 26.84 -10.08 4.71
C PRO A 62 26.92 -8.75 5.49
N TRP A 63 25.84 -8.41 6.18
CA TRP A 63 25.76 -7.20 6.99
C TRP A 63 26.78 -7.20 8.13
N THR A 64 27.31 -6.02 8.45
CA THR A 64 28.04 -5.82 9.70
C THR A 64 27.08 -5.91 10.90
N LYS A 65 27.63 -6.02 12.11
CA LYS A 65 26.84 -6.17 13.34
C LYS A 65 25.83 -5.04 13.55
N GLU A 66 26.18 -3.83 13.14
CA GLU A 66 25.37 -2.61 13.26
C GLU A 66 24.13 -2.66 12.35
N PHE A 67 24.24 -3.32 11.20
CA PHE A 67 23.21 -3.32 10.15
C PHE A 67 22.48 -4.65 9.98
N ARG A 68 22.81 -5.67 10.78
CA ARG A 68 22.22 -7.02 10.69
C ARG A 68 20.69 -7.08 10.76
N ARG A 69 20.05 -6.03 11.31
CA ARG A 69 18.58 -5.92 11.44
C ARG A 69 17.89 -5.26 10.25
N ILE A 70 18.62 -4.71 9.28
CA ILE A 70 18.04 -4.08 8.09
C ILE A 70 17.01 -4.97 7.37
N PRO A 71 17.27 -6.29 7.16
CA PRO A 71 16.27 -7.15 6.55
C PRO A 71 14.94 -7.17 7.33
N GLU A 72 14.99 -7.33 8.65
CA GLU A 72 13.79 -7.35 9.51
C GLU A 72 13.04 -6.02 9.46
N ILE A 73 13.79 -4.90 9.52
CA ILE A 73 13.23 -3.55 9.47
C ILE A 73 12.49 -3.33 8.16
N ALA A 74 13.13 -3.68 7.03
CA ALA A 74 12.55 -3.57 5.70
C ALA A 74 11.37 -4.53 5.50
N ARG A 75 11.34 -5.71 6.12
CA ARG A 75 10.20 -6.62 6.02
C ARG A 75 8.95 -6.07 6.74
N ALA A 76 9.14 -5.35 7.84
CA ALA A 76 8.06 -4.96 8.74
C ALA A 76 7.50 -3.53 8.52
N HIS A 77 7.98 -2.77 7.52
CA HIS A 77 7.55 -1.38 7.34
C HIS A 77 6.09 -1.20 6.87
N HIS A 78 5.45 -2.27 6.40
CA HIS A 78 4.01 -2.30 6.08
C HIS A 78 3.15 -2.99 7.16
N GLU A 79 3.75 -3.36 8.30
CA GLU A 79 3.00 -3.82 9.46
C GLU A 79 2.26 -2.65 10.12
N LYS A 80 1.07 -2.92 10.65
CA LYS A 80 0.22 -1.93 11.32
C LYS A 80 0.09 -2.27 12.79
N LEU A 81 0.01 -1.27 13.66
CA LEU A 81 0.04 -1.47 15.11
C LEU A 81 -1.09 -2.40 15.63
N ASP A 82 -2.23 -2.42 14.94
CA ASP A 82 -3.41 -3.24 15.24
C ASP A 82 -3.32 -4.69 14.73
N GLY A 83 -2.29 -5.04 13.95
CA GLY A 83 -2.11 -6.34 13.32
C GLY A 83 -2.80 -6.50 11.96
N SER A 84 -3.40 -5.45 11.40
CA SER A 84 -4.02 -5.48 10.06
C SER A 84 -3.02 -5.34 8.91
N GLY A 85 -1.74 -5.13 9.23
CA GLY A 85 -0.66 -5.01 8.27
C GLY A 85 -0.17 -6.35 7.71
N TYR A 86 0.91 -6.29 6.92
CA TYR A 86 1.49 -7.44 6.25
C TYR A 86 3.03 -7.33 6.27
N PRO A 87 3.78 -8.45 6.13
CA PRO A 87 3.32 -9.79 5.76
C PRO A 87 2.98 -10.73 6.93
N LEU A 88 3.26 -10.37 8.17
CA LEU A 88 3.16 -11.26 9.34
C LEU A 88 1.99 -10.93 10.26
N GLY A 89 1.37 -9.77 10.10
CA GLY A 89 0.30 -9.32 11.00
C GLY A 89 0.83 -9.01 12.39
N MET A 90 2.01 -8.39 12.46
CA MET A 90 2.66 -8.01 13.72
C MET A 90 1.82 -6.98 14.46
N LYS A 91 1.81 -7.04 15.80
CA LYS A 91 1.21 -6.01 16.64
C LYS A 91 2.26 -5.03 17.14
N ALA A 92 1.80 -3.90 17.66
CA ALA A 92 2.66 -2.79 18.09
C ALA A 92 3.94 -3.16 18.90
N PRO A 93 3.94 -4.14 19.83
CA PRO A 93 5.15 -4.51 20.57
C PRO A 93 6.20 -5.24 19.73
N ASP A 94 5.78 -5.92 18.67
CA ASP A 94 6.63 -6.77 17.84
C ASP A 94 7.24 -6.03 16.64
N ILE A 95 6.64 -4.90 16.25
CA ILE A 95 7.10 -4.09 15.13
C ILE A 95 8.37 -3.31 15.55
N PRO A 96 9.49 -3.46 14.83
CA PRO A 96 10.70 -2.69 15.11
C PRO A 96 10.43 -1.19 15.08
N LEU A 97 11.01 -0.43 16.01
CA LEU A 97 10.88 1.02 16.07
C LEU A 97 11.21 1.69 14.72
N GLN A 98 12.28 1.24 14.07
CA GLN A 98 12.70 1.74 12.76
C GLN A 98 11.64 1.49 11.68
N SER A 99 10.94 0.35 11.72
CA SER A 99 9.84 0.06 10.79
C SER A 99 8.64 0.97 11.01
N LYS A 100 8.32 1.31 12.26
CA LYS A 100 7.27 2.29 12.58
C LYS A 100 7.62 3.68 12.06
N ILE A 101 8.88 4.10 12.19
CA ILE A 101 9.38 5.36 11.62
C ILE A 101 9.29 5.32 10.08
N MET A 102 9.71 4.20 9.46
CA MET A 102 9.62 4.02 8.00
C MET A 102 8.17 4.08 7.50
N ALA A 103 7.20 3.49 8.21
CA ALA A 103 5.80 3.52 7.80
C ALA A 103 5.28 4.96 7.66
N ILE A 104 5.59 5.84 8.63
CA ILE A 104 5.23 7.27 8.58
C ILE A 104 5.88 7.94 7.38
N ALA A 105 7.20 7.73 7.21
CA ALA A 105 7.96 8.35 6.13
C ALA A 105 7.49 7.89 4.74
N ASP A 106 7.23 6.59 4.57
CA ASP A 106 6.78 5.97 3.32
C ASP A 106 5.38 6.45 2.92
N ILE A 107 4.44 6.48 3.87
CA ILE A 107 3.09 7.02 3.61
C ILE A 107 3.18 8.50 3.22
N TYR A 108 3.95 9.31 3.97
CA TYR A 108 4.09 10.74 3.68
C TYR A 108 4.70 10.97 2.27
N ASP A 109 5.78 10.26 1.94
CA ASP A 109 6.46 10.39 0.65
C ASP A 109 5.54 9.94 -0.49
N ALA A 110 4.86 8.80 -0.35
CA ALA A 110 3.91 8.30 -1.35
C ALA A 110 2.70 9.23 -1.61
N LEU A 111 2.34 10.06 -0.64
CA LEU A 111 1.29 11.07 -0.78
C LEU A 111 1.81 12.35 -1.44
N THR A 112 3.00 12.80 -1.08
CA THR A 112 3.51 14.14 -1.45
C THR A 112 4.47 14.14 -2.65
N ALA A 113 4.93 12.97 -3.09
CA ALA A 113 5.76 12.79 -4.28
C ALA A 113 5.12 13.43 -5.52
N ALA A 114 5.78 14.45 -6.07
CA ALA A 114 5.33 15.21 -7.25
C ALA A 114 5.83 14.62 -8.58
N ASP A 115 6.74 13.65 -8.52
CA ASP A 115 7.38 13.00 -9.66
C ASP A 115 6.57 11.82 -10.23
N ARG A 116 5.42 11.49 -9.64
CA ARG A 116 4.54 10.42 -10.12
C ARG A 116 3.64 10.91 -11.27
N PRO A 117 3.86 10.47 -12.52
CA PRO A 117 3.14 11.01 -13.70
C PRO A 117 1.62 10.78 -13.65
N TYR A 118 1.15 9.80 -12.89
CA TYR A 118 -0.26 9.42 -12.80
C TYR A 118 -0.99 10.03 -11.59
N LYS A 119 -0.30 10.76 -10.70
CA LYS A 119 -0.89 11.27 -9.46
C LYS A 119 -0.33 12.64 -9.11
N LYS A 120 -1.21 13.64 -8.98
CA LYS A 120 -0.82 14.94 -8.42
C LYS A 120 -0.41 14.76 -6.96
N ALA A 121 0.66 15.44 -6.56
CA ALA A 121 1.08 15.51 -5.16
C ALA A 121 -0.08 15.99 -4.28
N VAL A 122 -0.31 15.29 -3.18
CA VAL A 122 -1.29 15.68 -2.16
C VAL A 122 -0.73 16.88 -1.39
N PRO A 123 -1.51 17.95 -1.15
CA PRO A 123 -1.08 19.08 -0.33
C PRO A 123 -0.65 18.64 1.07
N LEU A 124 0.34 19.34 1.66
CA LEU A 124 0.90 18.98 2.97
C LEU A 124 -0.18 18.77 4.04
N GLU A 125 -1.11 19.72 4.17
CA GLU A 125 -2.17 19.66 5.19
C GLU A 125 -3.01 18.38 5.02
N GLN A 126 -3.39 18.05 3.79
CA GLN A 126 -4.15 16.84 3.50
C GLN A 126 -3.32 15.56 3.74
N ALA A 127 -2.01 15.57 3.47
CA ALA A 127 -1.15 14.44 3.77
C ALA A 127 -1.02 14.20 5.29
N LEU A 128 -0.91 15.27 6.08
CA LEU A 128 -0.89 15.19 7.54
C LEU A 128 -2.24 14.74 8.10
N ASP A 129 -3.36 15.19 7.52
CA ASP A 129 -4.70 14.73 7.91
C ASP A 129 -4.90 13.23 7.66
N ILE A 130 -4.37 12.70 6.55
CA ILE A 130 -4.41 11.26 6.25
C ILE A 130 -3.63 10.47 7.29
N LEU A 131 -2.41 10.91 7.63
CA LEU A 131 -1.58 10.28 8.67
C LEU A 131 -2.22 10.35 10.05
N ASP A 132 -2.84 11.49 10.40
CA ASP A 132 -3.58 11.63 11.66
C ASP A 132 -4.81 10.70 11.69
N GLY A 133 -5.44 10.45 10.54
CA GLY A 133 -6.48 9.43 10.37
C GLY A 133 -5.99 8.03 10.72
N GLU A 134 -4.84 7.60 10.18
CA GLU A 134 -4.22 6.30 10.51
C GLU A 134 -3.87 6.21 12.01
N ARG A 135 -3.34 7.29 12.59
CA ARG A 135 -3.09 7.36 14.05
C ARG A 135 -4.38 7.16 14.85
N ARG A 136 -5.47 7.85 14.50
CA ARG A 136 -6.77 7.71 15.20
C ARG A 136 -7.37 6.32 15.07
N MET A 137 -7.13 5.62 13.96
CA MET A 137 -7.52 4.22 13.77
C MET A 137 -6.63 3.24 14.53
N GLY A 138 -5.52 3.71 15.13
CA GLY A 138 -4.58 2.86 15.86
C GLY A 138 -3.72 1.99 14.95
N THR A 139 -3.56 2.35 13.67
CA THR A 139 -2.70 1.62 12.71
C THR A 139 -1.28 2.15 12.67
N LEU A 140 -1.09 3.40 13.10
CA LEU A 140 0.17 4.15 13.07
C LEU A 140 0.60 4.61 14.46
N ASP A 141 1.91 4.71 14.69
CA ASP A 141 2.48 5.12 15.99
C ASP A 141 2.29 6.62 16.23
N GLY A 142 1.48 6.95 17.22
CA GLY A 142 1.11 8.33 17.53
C GLY A 142 2.26 9.17 18.05
N GLU A 143 3.11 8.63 18.91
CA GLU A 143 4.25 9.38 19.47
C GLU A 143 5.26 9.73 18.38
N LEU A 144 5.51 8.78 17.47
CA LEU A 144 6.38 9.02 16.32
C LEU A 144 5.76 9.99 15.32
N PHE A 145 4.45 9.96 15.11
CA PHE A 145 3.77 10.94 14.26
C PHE A 145 3.84 12.34 14.86
N ASP A 146 3.59 12.48 16.16
CA ASP A 146 3.70 13.76 16.87
C ASP A 146 5.13 14.32 16.77
N LEU A 147 6.14 13.45 16.88
CA LEU A 147 7.54 13.82 16.65
C LEU A 147 7.78 14.29 15.21
N PHE A 148 7.26 13.57 14.21
CA PHE A 148 7.38 13.93 12.79
C PHE A 148 6.82 15.33 12.52
N VAL A 149 5.66 15.65 13.10
CA VAL A 149 4.99 16.94 12.96
C VAL A 149 5.76 18.04 13.73
N THR A 150 6.08 17.79 15.00
CA THR A 150 6.74 18.78 15.88
C THR A 150 8.13 19.15 15.37
N ALA A 151 8.90 18.17 14.89
CA ALA A 151 10.22 18.39 14.31
C ALA A 151 10.17 18.98 12.88
N ARG A 152 8.96 19.16 12.32
CA ARG A 152 8.71 19.67 10.97
C ARG A 152 9.53 18.93 9.91
N ILE A 153 9.57 17.59 10.00
CA ILE A 153 10.40 16.76 9.10
C ILE A 153 10.04 17.00 7.63
N PHE A 154 8.76 17.23 7.34
CA PHE A 154 8.25 17.57 6.02
C PHE A 154 8.85 18.84 5.39
N ASP A 155 9.37 19.80 6.17
CA ASP A 155 10.04 20.98 5.60
C ASP A 155 11.43 20.64 5.06
N ARG A 156 12.05 19.58 5.60
CA ARG A 156 13.40 19.16 5.22
C ARG A 156 13.42 18.33 3.93
N THR A 157 12.27 17.82 3.51
CA THR A 157 12.13 16.93 2.35
C THR A 157 11.58 17.63 1.10
N ARG A 158 11.18 18.91 1.20
CA ARG A 158 10.76 19.67 0.02
C ARG A 158 11.95 19.92 -0.91
N PRO A 159 11.79 19.74 -2.24
CA PRO A 159 12.79 20.20 -3.20
C PRO A 159 13.04 21.69 -2.98
N ARG A 160 14.31 22.10 -2.91
CA ARG A 160 14.70 23.52 -2.90
C ARG A 160 14.42 24.17 -4.24
#